data_AF-A0A4Y1YSW7-F1
#
_entry.id   AF-A0A4Y1YSW7-F1
#
_cell.length_a   1.000
_cell.length_b   1.000
_cell.length_c   1.000
_cell.angle_alpha   90.00
_cell.angle_beta   90.00
_cell.angle_gamma   90.00
#
_symmetry.space_group_name_H-M   'P 1'
#
loop_
_entity.id
_entity.type
_entity.pdbx_description
1 polymer ?
#
loop_
_entity_poly.entity_id
_entity_poly.type
_entity_poly.pdbx_seq_one_letter_code
_entity_poly.pdbx_strand_id
1 'polypeptide(L)'
;MTLDYQWLYDTVRKRFESDAAMEAFLPKALTAEELKLKGDDRYLSAMSRRVFQAGMKHSVVDAKWPAFEEAFWGFIPETMAMLSPEQIESYLRTCSKSFFW
;
A
#
# COMPACT_ATOMS: atom_id res chain seq x y z
N MET A 1 -28.04 8.99 9.08
CA MET A 1 -27.15 9.55 8.04
C MET A 1 -26.59 8.39 7.26
N THR A 2 -26.92 8.27 5.98
CA THR A 2 -26.33 7.28 5.10
C THR A 2 -24.99 7.85 4.62
N LEU A 3 -23.90 7.12 4.82
CA LEU A 3 -22.61 7.48 4.24
C LEU A 3 -22.64 7.04 2.76
N ASP A 4 -23.13 7.92 1.89
CA ASP A 4 -23.13 7.71 0.44
C ASP A 4 -22.01 8.50 -0.24
N TYR A 5 -21.82 8.23 -1.54
CA TYR A 5 -20.78 8.88 -2.33
C TYR A 5 -20.93 10.42 -2.34
N GLN A 6 -22.16 10.91 -2.42
CA GLN A 6 -22.44 12.35 -2.48
C GLN A 6 -21.99 13.04 -1.19
N TRP A 7 -22.35 12.46 -0.05
CA TRP A 7 -21.92 12.96 1.26
C TRP A 7 -20.38 13.02 1.37
N LEU A 8 -19.68 11.99 0.88
CA LEU A 8 -18.21 11.96 0.89
C LEU A 8 -17.62 13.04 -0.02
N TYR A 9 -18.13 13.14 -1.25
CA TYR A 9 -17.69 14.11 -2.25
C TYR A 9 -17.83 15.54 -1.71
N ASP A 10 -19.01 15.91 -1.20
CA ASP A 10 -19.29 17.25 -0.67
C ASP A 10 -18.40 17.58 0.55
N THR A 11 -18.10 16.57 1.37
CA THR A 11 -17.23 16.73 2.54
C THR A 11 -15.77 17.02 2.12
N VAL A 12 -15.27 16.34 1.10
CA VAL A 12 -13.92 16.55 0.56
C VAL A 12 -13.85 17.88 -0.19
N ARG A 13 -14.85 18.19 -1.03
CA ARG A 13 -14.92 19.40 -1.85
C ARG A 13 -14.80 20.69 -1.04
N LYS A 14 -15.34 20.73 0.19
CA LYS A 14 -15.22 21.87 1.12
C LYS A 14 -13.79 22.19 1.56
N ARG A 15 -12.85 21.26 1.37
CA ARG A 15 -11.42 21.44 1.72
C ARG A 15 -10.62 22.10 0.60
N PHE A 16 -11.22 22.33 -0.56
CA PHE A 16 -10.56 22.88 -1.75
C PHE A 16 -11.27 24.14 -2.22
N GLU A 17 -10.50 25.08 -2.78
CA GLU A 17 -11.01 26.33 -3.33
C GLU A 17 -11.89 26.11 -4.57
N SER A 18 -11.64 25.07 -5.35
CA SER A 18 -12.36 24.75 -6.59
C SER A 18 -12.36 23.24 -6.86
N ASP A 19 -13.26 22.78 -7.74
CA ASP A 19 -13.27 21.39 -8.21
C ASP A 19 -11.99 21.05 -8.97
N ALA A 20 -11.48 21.99 -9.76
CA ALA A 20 -10.20 21.84 -10.46
C ALA A 20 -9.02 21.64 -9.51
N ALA A 21 -8.98 22.37 -8.38
CA ALA A 21 -7.93 22.19 -7.37
C ALA A 21 -8.03 20.83 -6.66
N MET A 22 -9.25 20.35 -6.43
CA MET A 22 -9.48 19.01 -5.87
C MET A 22 -9.04 17.91 -6.85
N GLU A 23 -9.49 17.97 -8.10
CA GLU A 23 -9.13 16.99 -9.14
C GLU A 23 -7.62 16.96 -9.39
N ALA A 24 -6.95 18.11 -9.37
CA ALA A 24 -5.49 18.19 -9.51
C ALA A 24 -4.73 17.57 -8.31
N PHE A 25 -5.36 17.51 -7.13
CA PHE A 25 -4.78 16.89 -5.94
C PHE A 25 -4.92 15.36 -5.93
N LEU A 26 -5.94 14.83 -6.62
CA LEU A 26 -6.16 13.39 -6.68
C LEU A 26 -5.03 12.68 -7.45
N PRO A 27 -4.59 11.50 -7.00
CA PRO A 27 -3.65 10.70 -7.75
C PRO A 27 -4.31 10.23 -9.05
N LYS A 28 -3.57 10.29 -10.16
CA LYS A 28 -4.04 9.74 -11.44
C LYS A 28 -4.03 8.23 -11.38
N ALA A 29 -5.22 7.63 -11.50
CA ALA A 29 -5.34 6.19 -11.66
C ALA A 29 -4.73 5.75 -12.99
N LEU A 30 -4.11 4.57 -12.99
CA LEU A 30 -3.61 3.94 -14.20
C LEU A 30 -4.79 3.43 -15.04
N THR A 31 -4.59 3.39 -16.35
CA THR A 31 -5.54 2.81 -17.30
C THR A 31 -5.68 1.30 -17.08
N ALA A 32 -6.78 0.72 -17.56
CA ALA A 32 -7.00 -0.72 -17.47
C ALA A 32 -5.90 -1.54 -18.15
N GLU A 33 -5.30 -1.03 -19.23
CA GLU A 33 -4.19 -1.67 -19.93
C GLU A 33 -2.90 -1.64 -19.09
N GLU A 34 -2.55 -0.48 -18.54
CA GLU A 34 -1.39 -0.34 -17.65
C GLU A 34 -1.52 -1.20 -16.38
N LEU A 35 -2.74 -1.35 -15.85
CA LEU A 35 -3.01 -2.23 -14.71
C LEU A 35 -2.81 -3.70 -15.06
N LYS A 36 -3.24 -4.16 -16.25
CA LYS A 36 -3.03 -5.54 -16.70
C LYS A 36 -1.56 -5.86 -16.99
N LEU A 37 -0.76 -4.85 -17.31
CA LEU A 37 0.69 -5.01 -17.54
C LEU A 37 1.50 -5.10 -16.24
N LYS A 38 0.89 -4.82 -15.07
CA LYS A 38 1.57 -5.00 -13.80
C LYS A 38 1.68 -6.47 -13.44
N GLY A 39 2.85 -6.87 -12.95
CA GLY A 39 3.05 -8.19 -12.35
C GLY A 39 2.29 -8.35 -11.04
N ASP A 40 1.91 -9.59 -10.75
CA ASP A 40 1.19 -9.98 -9.54
C ASP A 40 1.97 -9.62 -8.25
N ASP A 41 3.29 -9.64 -8.32
CA ASP A 41 4.21 -9.25 -7.25
C ASP A 41 4.00 -7.79 -6.82
N ARG A 42 3.72 -6.88 -7.77
CA ARG A 42 3.44 -5.46 -7.46
C ARG A 42 2.11 -5.31 -6.71
N TYR A 43 1.11 -6.12 -7.05
CA TYR A 43 -0.16 -6.13 -6.34
C TYR A 43 -0.02 -6.72 -4.94
N LEU A 44 0.69 -7.84 -4.81
CA LEU A 44 0.93 -8.47 -3.52
C LEU A 44 1.70 -7.54 -2.58
N SER A 45 2.80 -6.95 -3.05
CA SER A 45 3.57 -5.93 -2.33
C SER A 45 2.66 -4.76 -1.89
N ALA A 46 1.85 -4.20 -2.80
CA ALA A 46 0.96 -3.09 -2.47
C ALA A 46 -0.10 -3.45 -1.41
N MET A 47 -0.71 -4.63 -1.52
CA MET A 47 -1.70 -5.12 -0.54
C MET A 47 -1.06 -5.32 0.83
N SER A 48 0.09 -6.01 0.88
CA SER A 48 0.84 -6.19 2.12
C SER A 48 1.21 -4.84 2.74
N ARG A 49 1.68 -3.87 1.96
CA ARG A 49 2.00 -2.52 2.47
C ARG A 49 0.84 -1.87 3.19
N ARG A 50 -0.37 -1.97 2.65
CA ARG A 50 -1.57 -1.41 3.29
C ARG A 50 -1.88 -2.08 4.62
N VAL A 51 -1.66 -3.38 4.73
CA VAL A 51 -1.80 -4.10 6.01
C VAL A 51 -0.76 -3.59 7.03
N PHE A 52 0.49 -3.39 6.63
CA PHE A 52 1.54 -2.84 7.51
C PHE A 52 1.31 -1.38 7.93
N GLN A 53 0.61 -0.60 7.11
CA GLN A 53 0.24 0.78 7.46
C GLN A 53 -0.82 0.83 8.59
N ALA A 54 -1.54 -0.27 8.85
CA ALA A 54 -2.47 -0.34 9.97
C ALA A 54 -1.70 -0.35 11.31
N GLY A 55 -1.69 0.79 12.00
CA GLY A 55 -1.01 0.97 13.29
C GLY A 55 0.31 1.75 13.21
N MET A 56 0.71 2.25 12.03
CA MET A 56 1.91 3.08 11.85
C MET A 56 1.65 4.32 11.01
N LYS A 57 2.50 5.34 11.16
CA LYS A 57 2.54 6.46 10.21
C LYS A 57 2.94 5.95 8.83
N HIS A 58 2.16 6.28 7.81
CA HIS A 58 2.40 5.83 6.42
C HIS A 58 3.82 6.16 5.95
N SER A 59 4.33 7.34 6.28
CA SER A 59 5.69 7.76 5.90
C SER A 59 6.79 6.86 6.45
N VAL A 60 6.60 6.28 7.63
CA VAL A 60 7.58 5.34 8.22
C VAL A 60 7.56 4.02 7.47
N VAL A 61 6.37 3.52 7.11
CA VAL A 61 6.24 2.29 6.33
C VAL A 61 6.81 2.49 4.93
N ASP A 62 6.45 3.59 4.26
CA ASP A 62 6.88 3.88 2.90
C ASP A 62 8.40 4.02 2.80
N ALA A 63 9.05 4.66 3.78
CA ALA A 63 10.51 4.80 3.80
C ALA A 63 11.25 3.45 3.95
N LYS A 64 10.62 2.48 4.61
CA LYS A 64 11.21 1.16 4.89
C LYS A 64 10.79 0.10 3.87
N TRP A 65 9.74 0.37 3.10
CA TRP A 65 9.14 -0.61 2.19
C TRP A 65 10.13 -1.25 1.21
N PRO A 66 11.08 -0.53 0.59
CA PRO A 66 12.05 -1.15 -0.31
C PRO A 66 12.86 -2.29 0.33
N ALA A 67 13.22 -2.16 1.61
CA ALA A 67 13.94 -3.21 2.32
C ALA A 67 13.04 -4.40 2.69
N PHE A 68 11.74 -4.15 2.92
CA PHE A 68 10.77 -5.24 3.05
C PHE A 68 10.60 -5.97 1.72
N GLU A 69 10.49 -5.26 0.60
CA GLU A 69 10.44 -5.90 -0.71
C GLU A 69 11.69 -6.75 -0.94
N GLU A 70 12.88 -6.27 -0.61
CA GLU A 70 14.11 -7.08 -0.71
C GLU A 70 14.07 -8.33 0.19
N ALA A 71 13.69 -8.18 1.46
CA ALA A 71 13.63 -9.28 2.43
C ALA A 71 12.59 -10.36 2.06
N PHE A 72 11.54 -9.98 1.32
CA PHE A 72 10.48 -10.87 0.86
C PHE A 72 10.57 -11.16 -0.65
N TRP A 73 11.77 -11.09 -1.24
CA TRP A 73 12.06 -11.43 -2.65
C TRP A 73 11.13 -10.73 -3.65
N GLY A 74 10.87 -9.46 -3.43
CA GLY A 74 9.99 -8.62 -4.24
C GLY A 74 8.51 -9.01 -4.15
N PHE A 75 8.11 -9.85 -3.19
CA PHE A 75 6.76 -10.43 -3.09
C PHE A 75 6.35 -11.26 -4.32
N ILE A 76 7.28 -12.02 -4.91
CA ILE A 76 6.94 -12.99 -5.97
C ILE A 76 5.94 -14.02 -5.40
N PRO A 77 4.71 -14.13 -5.94
CA PRO A 77 3.65 -14.94 -5.33
C PRO A 77 4.02 -16.41 -5.12
N GLU A 78 4.70 -17.02 -6.09
CA GLU A 78 5.14 -18.41 -6.04
C GLU A 78 6.14 -18.62 -4.90
N THR A 79 7.10 -17.71 -4.74
CA THR A 79 8.06 -17.76 -3.62
C THR A 79 7.36 -17.58 -2.29
N MET A 80 6.45 -16.61 -2.20
CA MET A 80 5.72 -16.30 -0.97
C MET A 80 4.81 -17.45 -0.53
N ALA A 81 4.17 -18.14 -1.48
CA ALA A 81 3.31 -19.29 -1.20
C ALA A 81 4.06 -20.49 -0.63
N MET A 82 5.37 -20.58 -0.86
CA MET A 82 6.24 -21.65 -0.37
C MET A 82 6.81 -21.36 1.03
N LEU A 83 6.60 -20.16 1.58
CA LEU A 83 7.09 -19.80 2.91
C LEU A 83 6.20 -20.40 3.99
N SER A 84 6.81 -21.07 4.96
CA SER A 84 6.10 -21.51 6.16
C SER A 84 5.75 -20.32 7.07
N PRO A 85 4.74 -20.43 7.94
CA PRO A 85 4.41 -19.40 8.93
C PRO A 85 5.62 -18.99 9.79
N GLU A 86 6.47 -19.94 10.18
CA GLU A 86 7.66 -19.70 10.99
C GLU A 86 8.73 -18.91 10.22
N GLN A 87 8.88 -19.17 8.91
CA GLN A 87 9.78 -18.40 8.04
C GLN A 87 9.29 -16.96 7.92
N ILE A 88 7.99 -16.77 7.66
CA ILE A 88 7.36 -15.45 7.59
C ILE A 88 7.59 -14.69 8.91
N GLU A 89 7.31 -15.31 10.06
CA GLU A 89 7.54 -14.70 11.37
C GLU A 89 9.01 -14.32 11.59
N SER A 90 9.95 -15.18 11.18
CA SER A 90 11.38 -14.92 11.27
C SER A 90 11.80 -13.71 10.43
N TYR A 91 11.28 -13.58 9.20
CA TYR A 91 11.52 -12.43 8.33
C TYR A 91 10.92 -11.14 8.90
N LEU A 92 9.69 -11.21 9.44
CA LEU A 92 9.05 -10.07 10.10
C LEU A 92 9.84 -9.61 11.33
N ARG A 93 10.37 -10.56 12.13
CA ARG A 93 11.20 -10.24 13.28
C ARG A 93 12.54 -9.62 12.87
N THR A 94 13.16 -10.11 11.80
CA THR A 94 14.43 -9.57 11.28
C THR A 94 14.24 -8.17 10.71
N CYS A 95 13.16 -7.95 9.94
CA CYS A 95 12.79 -6.62 9.47
C CYS A 95 12.45 -5.70 10.65
N SER A 96 11.71 -6.17 11.66
CA SER A 96 11.38 -5.38 12.85
C SER A 96 12.63 -4.96 13.63
N LYS A 97 13.61 -5.85 13.79
CA LYS A 97 14.88 -5.57 14.50
C LYS A 97 15.81 -4.60 13.74
N SER A 98 15.92 -4.73 12.42
CA SER A 98 16.72 -3.81 11.59
C SER A 98 16.08 -2.45 11.42
N PHE A 99 14.77 -2.35 11.69
CA PHE A 99 14.00 -1.13 11.51
C PHE A 99 13.38 -0.59 12.79
N PHE A 100 13.79 -1.07 13.96
CA PHE A 100 13.35 -0.67 15.32
C PHE A 100 11.88 -0.23 15.42
N TRP A 101 11.04 -1.21 15.76
CA TRP A 101 9.90 -1.02 16.66
C TRP A 101 10.37 -1.03 18.11
#